data_AF-A0A3N5NIC3-F1
#
_entry.id   AF-A0A3N5NIC3-F1
#
_cell.length_a   1.000
_cell.length_b   1.000
_cell.length_c   1.000
_cell.angle_alpha   90.00
_cell.angle_beta   90.00
_cell.angle_gamma   90.00
#
_symmetry.space_group_name_H-M   'P 1'
#
loop_
_entity.id
_entity.type
_entity.pdbx_description
1 polymer ?
#
loop_
_entity_poly.entity_id
_entity_poly.type
_entity_poly.pdbx_seq_one_letter_code
_entity_poly.pdbx_strand_id
1 'polypeptide(L)' 'MRGPFIAAFALAAAVAAAAQTGGATMTLSTKPSPLGLGQNLFEVTVKDAKDRAIADAEVTIVLVMPADPKTK' A
#
# COMPACT_ATOMS: atom_id res chain seq x y z
N MET A 1 -21.88 -27.29 -40.44
CA MET A 1 -21.69 -27.83 -39.06
C MET A 1 -20.31 -27.39 -38.60
N ARG A 2 -20.19 -26.29 -37.83
CA ARG A 2 -19.88 -26.27 -36.37
C ARG A 2 -18.66 -27.15 -36.01
N GLY A 3 -17.53 -26.65 -35.53
CA GLY A 3 -17.18 -25.30 -35.07
C GLY A 3 -15.69 -25.15 -34.65
N PRO A 4 -15.29 -23.97 -34.16
CA PRO A 4 -13.92 -23.69 -33.69
C PRO A 4 -13.80 -23.91 -32.17
N PHE A 5 -12.90 -24.80 -31.74
CA PHE A 5 -12.61 -25.11 -30.33
C PHE A 5 -11.31 -24.45 -29.82
N ILE A 6 -11.04 -23.20 -30.20
CA ILE A 6 -9.88 -22.46 -29.65
C ILE A 6 -10.34 -21.06 -29.27
N ALA A 7 -11.09 -20.94 -28.18
CA ALA A 7 -11.46 -19.63 -27.61
C ALA A 7 -11.69 -19.67 -26.09
N ALA A 8 -11.12 -20.63 -25.37
CA ALA A 8 -11.41 -20.81 -23.93
C ALA A 8 -10.28 -20.39 -22.97
N PHE A 9 -9.09 -20.01 -23.46
CA PHE A 9 -7.93 -19.79 -22.58
C PHE A 9 -7.45 -18.34 -22.44
N ALA A 10 -8.10 -17.37 -23.06
CA ALA A 10 -7.62 -15.98 -23.07
C ALA A 10 -8.45 -14.98 -22.25
N LEU A 11 -9.39 -15.44 -21.40
CA LEU A 11 -10.30 -14.54 -20.67
C LEU A 11 -10.17 -14.61 -19.14
N ALA A 12 -8.96 -14.86 -18.61
CA ALA A 12 -8.72 -14.88 -17.15
C ALA A 12 -7.70 -13.83 -16.66
N ALA A 13 -7.01 -13.12 -17.56
CA ALA A 13 -5.94 -12.19 -17.19
C ALA A 13 -6.36 -10.69 -17.18
N ALA A 14 -7.61 -10.37 -17.48
CA ALA A 14 -8.06 -8.98 -17.66
C ALA A 14 -8.77 -8.36 -16.43
N VAL A 15 -8.69 -8.99 -15.25
CA VAL A 15 -9.30 -8.44 -14.01
C VAL A 15 -8.26 -7.70 -13.13
N ALA A 16 -7.03 -7.56 -13.60
CA ALA A 16 -5.97 -6.82 -12.92
C ALA A 16 -5.92 -5.38 -13.47
N ALA A 17 -6.87 -4.52 -13.07
CA ALA A 17 -6.77 -3.05 -13.06
C ALA A 17 -8.14 -2.37 -12.89
N ALA A 18 -9.09 -2.99 -12.18
CA ALA A 18 -10.13 -2.16 -11.57
C ALA A 18 -9.44 -1.35 -10.47
N ALA A 19 -9.03 -0.12 -10.79
CA ALA A 19 -8.59 0.84 -9.80
C ALA A 19 -9.67 0.85 -8.70
N GLN A 20 -9.34 0.25 -7.55
CA GLN A 20 -10.25 0.10 -6.44
C GLN A 20 -10.53 1.51 -5.91
N THR A 21 -11.53 2.20 -6.48
CA THR A 21 -12.08 3.44 -5.94
C THR A 21 -12.93 3.09 -4.72
N GLY A 22 -12.29 2.47 -3.73
CA GLY A 22 -12.84 2.19 -2.42
C GLY A 22 -12.06 3.01 -1.41
N GLY A 23 -12.74 3.49 -0.36
CA GLY A 23 -12.04 4.11 0.76
C GLY A 23 -10.96 3.16 1.29
N ALA A 24 -9.76 3.69 1.52
CA ALA A 24 -8.66 2.98 2.13
C ALA A 24 -8.26 3.70 3.41
N THR A 25 -8.00 2.93 4.46
CA THR A 25 -7.50 3.43 5.74
C THR A 25 -6.04 3.06 5.86
N MET A 26 -5.19 4.04 6.14
CA MET A 26 -3.77 3.85 6.40
C MET A 26 -3.48 4.10 7.88
N THR A 27 -2.72 3.22 8.51
CA THR A 27 -2.20 3.40 9.86
C THR A 27 -0.68 3.35 9.82
N LEU A 28 -0.04 4.36 10.41
CA LEU A 28 1.41 4.45 10.60
C LEU A 28 1.70 4.40 12.11
N SER A 29 2.53 3.44 12.53
CA SER A 29 3.03 3.36 13.90
C SER A 29 4.57 3.31 13.90
N THR A 30 5.16 3.71 15.02
CA THR A 30 6.61 3.75 15.19
C THR A 30 7.06 2.99 16.43
N LYS A 31 8.24 2.36 16.38
CA LYS A 31 8.88 1.73 17.55
C LYS A 31 10.34 2.22 17.65
N PRO A 32 10.73 2.90 18.75
CA PRO A 32 9.88 3.40 19.83
C PRO A 32 8.87 4.48 19.38
N SER A 33 7.87 4.73 20.23
CA SER A 33 6.93 5.86 20.09
C SER A 33 6.92 6.66 21.40
N PRO A 34 7.34 7.94 21.40
CA PRO A 34 7.81 8.72 20.26
C PRO A 34 9.17 8.23 19.72
N LEU A 35 9.48 8.62 18.48
CA LEU A 35 10.75 8.30 17.82
C LEU A 35 11.94 8.74 18.65
N GLY A 36 12.96 7.89 18.73
CA GLY A 36 14.19 8.15 19.45
C GLY A 36 15.37 8.43 18.52
N LEU A 37 16.53 8.72 19.12
CA LEU A 37 17.80 8.69 18.40
C LEU A 37 18.19 7.24 18.13
N GLY A 38 18.70 6.95 16.93
CA GLY A 38 19.13 5.61 16.52
C GLY A 38 18.15 4.93 15.56
N GLN A 39 18.07 3.59 15.64
CA GLN A 39 17.17 2.82 14.78
C GLN A 39 15.72 3.01 15.21
N ASN A 40 14.87 3.36 14.25
CA ASN A 40 13.42 3.43 14.42
C ASN A 40 12.76 2.50 13.41
N LEU A 41 11.78 1.73 13.87
CA LEU A 41 10.94 0.90 13.01
C LEU A 41 9.64 1.64 12.69
N PHE A 42 9.27 1.68 11.42
CA PHE A 42 8.02 2.22 10.92
C PHE A 42 7.15 1.07 10.42
N GLU A 43 5.98 0.88 11.01
CA GLU A 43 5.01 -0.12 10.58
C GLU A 43 3.86 0.60 9.88
N VAL A 44 3.67 0.28 8.59
CA VAL A 44 2.55 0.79 7.79
C VAL A 44 1.59 -0.34 7.51
N THR A 45 0.32 -0.12 7.83
CA THR A 45 -0.77 -1.02 7.48
C THR A 45 -1.79 -0.26 6.64
N VAL A 46 -2.11 -0.79 5.46
CA VAL A 46 -3.16 -0.25 4.58
C VAL A 46 -4.28 -1.27 4.47
N LYS A 47 -5.50 -0.84 4.74
CA LYS A 47 -6.72 -1.66 4.66
C LYS A 47 -7.76 -1.02 3.77
N ASP A 48 -8.56 -1.86 3.10
CA ASP A 48 -9.74 -1.40 2.36
C ASP A 48 -10.91 -1.06 3.31
N ALA A 49 -11.99 -0.50 2.76
CA ALA A 49 -13.22 -0.18 3.51
C ALA A 49 -13.92 -1.41 4.16
N LYS A 50 -13.44 -2.63 3.91
CA LYS A 50 -13.92 -3.88 4.50
C LYS A 50 -12.90 -4.48 5.48
N ASP A 51 -11.93 -3.67 5.94
CA ASP A 51 -10.84 -4.05 6.85
C ASP A 51 -9.88 -5.13 6.30
N ARG A 52 -9.84 -5.34 4.99
CA ARG A 52 -8.95 -6.33 4.35
C ARG A 52 -7.64 -5.69 3.95
N ALA A 53 -6.55 -6.44 4.06
CA ALA A 53 -5.24 -6.00 3.59
C ALA A 53 -5.27 -5.74 2.08
N ILE A 54 -4.71 -4.61 1.65
CA ILE A 54 -4.53 -4.29 0.24
C ILE A 54 -3.19 -4.88 -0.21
N ALA A 55 -3.21 -5.77 -1.21
CA ALA A 55 -2.01 -6.41 -1.74
C ALA A 55 -1.21 -5.49 -2.67
N ASP A 56 -1.91 -4.69 -3.46
CA ASP A 56 -1.32 -3.76 -4.44
C ASP A 56 -1.52 -2.31 -3.96
N ALA A 57 -0.69 -1.87 -3.02
CA ALA A 57 -0.70 -0.51 -2.51
C ALA A 57 0.67 0.15 -2.71
N GLU A 58 0.71 1.28 -3.40
CA GLU A 58 1.87 2.15 -3.44
C GLU A 58 1.78 3.16 -2.29
N VAL A 59 2.77 3.17 -1.40
CA VAL A 59 2.82 4.08 -0.26
C VAL A 59 4.12 4.87 -0.30
N THR A 60 4.00 6.20 -0.34
CA THR A 60 5.14 7.10 -0.19
C THR A 60 5.11 7.74 1.20
N ILE A 61 6.16 7.51 1.99
CA ILE A 61 6.32 8.14 3.32
C ILE A 61 7.41 9.20 3.22
N VAL A 62 7.06 10.45 3.53
CA VAL A 62 8.02 11.56 3.58
C VAL A 62 8.33 11.85 5.05
N LEU A 63 9.57 11.59 5.46
CA LEU A 63 10.05 11.96 6.80
C LEU A 63 10.73 13.32 6.71
N VAL A 64 10.14 14.31 7.37
CA VAL A 64 10.73 15.64 7.49
C VAL A 64 11.45 15.71 8.83
N MET A 65 12.79 15.70 8.80
CA MET A 65 13.59 16.02 9.99
C MET A 65 13.72 17.54 10.09
N PRO A 66 13.19 18.17 11.15
CA PRO A 66 13.46 19.58 11.40
C PRO A 66 14.96 19.74 11.69
N ALA A 67 15.59 20.77 11.10
CA ALA A 67 16.96 21.13 11.44
C ALA A 67 17.01 21.47 12.94
N ASP A 68 17.95 20.86 13.67
CA ASP A 68 18.14 21.12 15.08
C ASP A 68 18.50 22.62 15.26
N PRO A 69 17.67 23.42 15.95
CA PRO A 69 17.86 24.87 16.02
C PRO A 69 19.11 25.29 16.82
N LYS A 70 19.88 24.33 17.36
CA LYS A 70 21.05 24.57 18.21
C LYS A 70 22.40 24.57 17.47
N THR A 71 22.40 24.58 16.15
CA THR A 71 23.63 24.85 15.37
C THR A 71 23.77 26.34 15.04
N LYS A 72 24.01 27.17 16.06
CA LYS A 72 24.61 28.50 15.94
C LYS A 72 25.53 28.79 17.11
#